data_AF-A0A821R012-F1
#
_entry.id   AF-A0A821R012-F1
#
_cell.length_a   1.000
_cell.length_b   1.000
_cell.length_c   1.000
_cell.angle_alpha   90.00
_cell.angle_beta   90.00
_cell.angle_gamma   90.00
#
_symmetry.space_group_name_H-M   'P 1'
#
loop_
_entity.id
_entity.type
_entity.pdbx_description
1 polymer ?
#
loop_
_entity_poly.entity_id
_entity_poly.type
_entity_poly.pdbx_seq_one_letter_code
_entity_poly.pdbx_strand_id
1 'polypeptide(L)' 'MVILDNLIPFTTYKIMINAFNINGDGLLHETDLVGTYEDVPGPIDQLTFSYVTFNSLQIEWQAPKSLNG' A
#
# COMPACT_ATOMS: atom_id res chain seq x y z
N MET A 1 -23.82 -5.08 -5.09
CA MET A 1 -22.53 -4.42 -5.36
C MET A 1 -21.51 -5.01 -4.40
N VAL A 2 -20.36 -5.44 -4.88
CA VAL A 2 -19.26 -5.92 -4.03
C VAL A 2 -18.22 -4.80 -3.94
N ILE A 3 -17.71 -4.53 -2.75
CA ILE A 3 -16.69 -3.51 -2.49
C ILE A 3 -15.45 -4.26 -2.01
N LEU A 4 -14.31 -3.98 -2.63
CA LEU A 4 -13.00 -4.43 -2.17
C LEU A 4 -12.39 -3.25 -1.39
N ASP A 5 -12.28 -3.40 -0.08
CA ASP A 5 -11.74 -2.39 0.83
C ASP A 5 -10.36 -2.80 1.38
N ASN A 6 -9.72 -1.89 2.12
CA ASN A 6 -8.42 -2.11 2.77
C ASN A 6 -7.31 -2.62 1.83
N LEU A 7 -7.36 -2.19 0.57
CA LEU A 7 -6.28 -2.41 -0.40
C LEU A 7 -5.09 -1.51 -0.05
N ILE A 8 -3.89 -1.95 -0.41
CA ILE A 8 -2.67 -1.17 -0.24
C ILE A 8 -2.76 0.05 -1.17
N PRO A 9 -2.56 1.28 -0.66
CA PRO A 9 -2.50 2.47 -1.49
C PRO A 9 -1.40 2.40 -2.55
N PHE A 10 -1.55 3.18 -3.62
CA PHE A 10 -0.57 3.27 -4.71
C PHE A 10 -0.09 1.90 -5.23
N THR A 11 -1.01 0.95 -5.35
CA THR A 11 -0.72 -0.45 -5.72
C THR A 11 -1.65 -0.91 -6.84
N THR A 12 -1.06 -1.57 -7.83
CA THR A 12 -1.81 -2.15 -8.95
C THR A 12 -2.28 -3.56 -8.62
N TYR A 13 -3.58 -3.80 -8.82
CA TYR A 13 -4.22 -5.09 -8.61
C TYR A 13 -4.75 -5.67 -9.93
N LYS A 14 -4.72 -7.00 -10.03
CA LYS A 14 -5.44 -7.78 -11.04
C LYS A 14 -6.55 -8.55 -10.35
N ILE A 15 -7.80 -8.33 -10.77
CA ILE A 15 -8.97 -8.97 -10.15
C ILE A 15 -9.43 -10.10 -11.07
N MET A 16 -9.79 -11.24 -10.48
CA MET A 16 -10.29 -12.40 -11.22
C MET A 16 -11.56 -12.93 -10.56
N ILE A 17 -12.54 -13.32 -11.39
CA ILE A 17 -13.88 -13.74 -10.97
C ILE A 17 -14.28 -14.97 -11.77
N ASN A 18 -14.74 -16.02 -11.10
CA ASN A 18 -15.42 -17.16 -11.73
C ASN A 18 -16.75 -17.43 -11.03
N ALA A 19 -17.72 -17.98 -11.77
CA ALA A 19 -18.93 -18.51 -11.17
C ALA A 19 -18.66 -19.91 -10.59
N PHE A 20 -19.39 -20.34 -9.56
CA PHE A 20 -19.33 -21.72 -9.07
C PHE A 20 -20.73 -22.23 -8.73
N ASN A 21 -20.98 -23.52 -8.94
CA ASN A 21 -22.22 -24.20 -8.53
C ASN A 21 -21.94 -25.67 -8.14
N ILE A 22 -23.00 -26.44 -7.87
CA ILE A 22 -22.88 -27.86 -7.46
C ILE A 22 -22.22 -28.77 -8.51
N ASN A 23 -22.21 -28.36 -9.78
CA ASN A 23 -21.58 -29.07 -10.89
C ASN A 23 -20.13 -28.60 -11.14
N GLY A 24 -19.62 -27.66 -10.33
CA GLY A 24 -18.25 -27.16 -10.39
C GLY A 24 -18.12 -25.67 -10.71
N ASP A 25 -16.89 -25.28 -11.06
CA ASP A 25 -16.52 -23.90 -11.39
C ASP A 25 -16.79 -23.58 -12.86
N GLY A 26 -17.32 -22.39 -13.10
CA GLY A 26 -17.40 -21.76 -14.41
C GLY A 26 -16.08 -21.13 -14.82
N LEU A 27 -16.09 -20.47 -15.99
CA LEU A 27 -14.90 -19.83 -16.54
C LEU A 27 -14.39 -18.69 -15.65
N LEU A 28 -13.07 -18.56 -15.61
CA LEU A 28 -12.39 -17.43 -14.99
C LEU A 28 -12.44 -16.22 -15.94
N HIS A 29 -12.89 -15.10 -15.40
CA HIS A 29 -12.87 -13.79 -16.03
C HIS A 29 -11.87 -12.91 -15.29
N GLU A 30 -10.99 -12.23 -16.01
CA GLU A 30 -10.00 -11.32 -15.46
C GLU A 30 -10.36 -9.87 -15.80
N THR A 31 -10.08 -8.94 -14.90
CA THR A 31 -10.18 -7.51 -15.17
C THR A 31 -8.89 -6.98 -15.78
N ASP A 32 -8.97 -5.79 -16.39
CA ASP A 32 -7.78 -4.97 -16.61
C ASP A 32 -7.07 -4.66 -15.28
N LEU A 33 -5.81 -4.25 -15.37
CA LEU A 33 -5.05 -3.79 -14.21
C LEU A 33 -5.68 -2.50 -13.66
N VAL A 34 -6.00 -2.50 -12.37
CA VAL A 34 -6.59 -1.35 -11.68
C VAL A 34 -5.65 -0.90 -10.57
N GLY A 35 -5.28 0.38 -10.58
CA GLY A 35 -4.48 1.00 -9.52
C GLY A 35 -5.35 1.58 -8.41
N THR A 36 -4.93 1.41 -7.17
CA THR A 36 -5.43 2.23 -6.05
C THR A 36 -4.82 3.63 -6.11
N TYR A 37 -5.53 4.62 -5.57
CA TYR A 37 -5.00 5.96 -5.42
C TYR A 37 -3.85 5.99 -4.39
N GLU A 38 -3.04 7.04 -4.46
CA GLU A 38 -2.12 7.40 -3.40
C GLU A 38 -2.86 7.74 -2.10
N ASP A 39 -2.16 7.63 -0.98
CA ASP A 39 -2.65 7.97 0.35
C ASP A 39 -1.53 8.59 1.19
N VAL A 40 -1.84 9.05 2.39
CA VAL A 40 -0.89 9.68 3.30
C VAL A 40 0.27 8.72 3.60
N PRO A 41 1.54 9.13 3.37
CA PRO A 41 2.69 8.32 3.74
C PRO A 41 2.69 7.98 5.23
N GLY A 42 3.23 6.82 5.56
CA GLY A 42 3.44 6.41 6.95
C GLY A 42 4.45 7.29 7.69
N PRO A 43 4.63 7.07 9.01
CA PRO A 43 5.67 7.75 9.76
C PRO A 43 7.07 7.44 9.20
N ILE A 44 7.97 8.42 9.28
CA ILE A 44 9.40 8.25 8.96
C ILE A 44 10.00 7.13 9.81
N ASP A 45 10.97 6.42 9.25
CA ASP A 45 11.68 5.34 9.96
C ASP A 45 13.02 5.84 10.52
N GLN A 46 13.56 5.15 11.52
CA GLN A 46 14.91 5.36 12.04
C GLN A 46 15.28 6.83 12.35
N LEU A 47 14.42 7.55 13.08
CA LEU A 47 14.75 8.90 13.55
C LEU A 47 15.89 8.86 14.57
N THR A 48 16.98 9.56 14.27
CA THR A 48 18.17 9.66 15.13
C THR A 48 18.62 11.11 15.31
N PHE A 49 19.28 11.35 16.43
CA PHE A 49 19.83 12.66 16.80
C PHE A 49 21.33 12.51 17.07
N SER A 50 22.14 13.37 16.46
CA SER A 50 23.60 13.34 16.56
C SER A 50 24.16 14.76 16.73
N TYR A 51 25.45 14.88 17.06
CA TYR A 51 26.18 16.16 17.19
C TYR A 51 25.45 17.22 18.03
N VAL A 52 24.99 16.84 19.22
CA VAL A 52 24.18 17.70 20.10
C VAL A 52 25.06 18.72 20.85
N THR A 53 24.70 19.99 20.76
CA THR A 53 25.26 21.12 21.52
C THR A 53 24.15 21.85 22.30
N PHE A 54 24.47 22.96 22.96
CA PHE A 54 23.47 23.76 23.69
C PHE A 54 22.41 24.39 22.77
N ASN A 55 22.76 24.69 21.51
CA ASN A 55 21.88 25.41 20.57
C ASN A 55 21.76 24.75 19.19
N SER A 56 22.35 23.56 19.01
CA SER A 56 22.28 22.83 17.75
C SER A 56 22.24 21.32 17.98
N LEU A 57 21.67 20.62 17.02
CA LEU A 57 21.76 19.18 16.88
C LEU A 57 21.58 18.82 15.41
N GLN A 58 22.00 17.62 15.04
CA GLN A 58 21.78 17.02 13.74
C GLN A 58 20.69 15.96 13.85
N ILE A 59 19.81 15.92 12.85
CA ILE A 59 18.70 14.96 12.76
C ILE A 59 18.87 14.15 11.48
N GLU A 60 18.77 12.83 11.60
CA GLU A 60 18.75 11.92 10.46
C GLU A 60 17.56 10.98 10.57
N TRP A 61 16.92 10.66 9.45
CA TRP A 61 15.82 9.71 9.38
C TRP A 61 15.85 8.96 8.05
N GLN A 62 15.12 7.85 8.00
CA GLN A 62 14.87 7.05 6.80
C GLN A 62 13.44 7.24 6.29
N ALA A 63 13.24 6.91 5.02
CA ALA A 63 11.93 6.98 4.39
C ALA A 63 10.91 6.09 5.11
N PRO A 64 9.62 6.46 5.11
CA PRO A 64 8.56 5.61 5.62
C PRO A 64 8.55 4.25 4.92
N LYS A 65 8.22 3.19 5.68
CA LYS A 65 8.00 1.86 5.08
C LYS A 65 6.78 1.83 4.16
N SER A 66 5.79 2.66 4.46
CA SER A 66 4.58 2.84 3.66
C SER A 66 4.68 4.19 2.99
N LEU A 67 5.18 4.23 1.75
CA LEU A 67 5.28 5.49 1.01
C LEU A 67 3.90 5.98 0.56
N ASN A 68 3.02 5.04 0.19
CA ASN A 68 1.67 5.31 -0.28
C ASN A 68 1.57 6.27 -1.47
N GLY A 69 2.65 6.44 -2.24
CA GLY A 69 2.74 7.39 -3.37
C GLY A 69 4.06 8.13 -3.35
#